data_AF-A0A804R7J6-F1
#
_entry.id   AF-A0A804R7J6-F1
#
_cell.length_a   1.000
_cell.length_b   1.000
_cell.length_c   1.000
_cell.angle_alpha   90.00
_cell.angle_beta   90.00
_cell.angle_gamma   90.00
#
_symmetry.space_group_name_H-M   'P 1'
#
loop_
_entity.id
_entity.type
_entity.pdbx_description
1 polymer ?
#
loop_
_entity_poly.entity_id
_entity_poly.type
_entity_poly.pdbx_seq_one_letter_code
_entity_poly.pdbx_strand_id
1 'polypeptide(L)'
;MSAPPSLKTPATAVAVSRRSVATPRATGLRGACAPPTRRLRCSASAAVAGASTEMADAPLDWAERSLEELHSLPDHDTFCLMALSPLDGRYDRFVKELMPFFSEFGLIRYRVLIEIKWLLKLSQIPEITEVPQFSKEAQSLLNAIIENFCIDDAKEVKKIEKVTNHDVKAVEYFLKQRCSSNPEIAKVSEFFHFGCTSEDINNLSHALALKEGVNKVMFPAMIDLCRAMCSLATQNSGYPMLARTHGQHHQQLWERRWQTSRPDYLI
;
A
#
# COMPACT_ATOMS: atom_id res chain seq x y z
N MET A 1 29.75 8.03 76.21
CA MET A 1 28.45 7.80 76.89
C MET A 1 27.51 7.28 75.79
N SER A 2 27.41 5.96 75.60
CA SER A 2 26.55 5.00 76.33
C SER A 2 25.15 4.87 75.69
N ALA A 3 24.88 3.70 75.08
CA ALA A 3 23.56 3.20 74.65
C ALA A 3 22.95 2.31 75.79
N PRO A 4 21.91 1.45 75.63
CA PRO A 4 20.92 1.17 74.55
C PRO A 4 19.49 1.50 75.09
N PRO A 5 18.38 0.70 75.01
CA PRO A 5 17.83 -0.33 74.08
C PRO A 5 16.78 0.26 73.08
N SER A 6 16.19 -0.39 72.07
CA SER A 6 15.77 -1.77 71.69
C SER A 6 14.40 -2.25 72.20
N LEU A 7 13.48 -2.52 71.26
CA LEU A 7 12.41 -3.53 71.40
C LEU A 7 12.09 -4.17 70.03
N LYS A 8 11.95 -5.51 70.03
CA LYS A 8 11.58 -6.36 68.88
C LYS A 8 10.21 -6.99 69.18
N THR A 9 9.45 -7.39 68.14
CA THR A 9 8.88 -8.76 67.97
C THR A 9 8.16 -8.92 66.61
N PRO A 10 7.91 -10.16 66.12
CA PRO A 10 7.71 -10.45 64.69
C PRO A 10 6.26 -10.80 64.29
N ALA A 11 6.02 -10.91 62.98
CA ALA A 11 4.85 -11.55 62.40
C ALA A 11 5.13 -13.02 62.04
N THR A 12 4.22 -13.93 62.41
CA THR A 12 4.31 -15.37 62.15
C THR A 12 3.51 -15.74 60.90
N ALA A 13 4.10 -16.51 59.98
CA ALA A 13 3.42 -17.04 58.79
C ALA A 13 3.21 -18.56 58.90
N VAL A 14 2.01 -19.06 58.58
CA VAL A 14 1.67 -20.50 58.63
C VAL A 14 0.72 -20.92 57.49
N ALA A 15 1.01 -22.11 56.94
CA ALA A 15 0.14 -23.03 56.18
C ALA A 15 -0.36 -22.68 54.76
N VAL A 16 0.46 -23.12 53.81
CA VAL A 16 0.08 -23.76 52.54
C VAL A 16 -1.04 -24.82 52.69
N SER A 17 -2.02 -24.85 51.76
CA SER A 17 -2.43 -26.09 51.07
C SER A 17 -3.31 -25.80 49.84
N ARG A 18 -2.93 -26.32 48.67
CA ARG A 18 -3.78 -26.42 47.46
C ARG A 18 -3.80 -27.88 46.97
N ARG A 19 -4.99 -28.46 46.90
CA ARG A 19 -5.40 -29.65 46.13
C ARG A 19 -6.88 -29.42 45.73
N SER A 20 -7.42 -29.91 44.62
CA SER A 20 -6.93 -30.84 43.59
C SER A 20 -7.66 -30.61 42.26
N VAL A 21 -7.04 -31.01 41.14
CA VAL A 21 -7.68 -31.08 39.81
C VAL A 21 -8.27 -32.48 39.60
N ALA A 22 -9.50 -32.58 39.09
CA ALA A 22 -10.01 -33.76 38.37
C ALA A 22 -11.30 -33.49 37.58
N THR A 23 -11.24 -33.60 36.25
CA THR A 23 -12.35 -33.93 35.32
C THR A 23 -11.75 -34.73 34.17
N PRO A 24 -12.42 -35.78 33.64
CA PRO A 24 -12.96 -35.66 32.26
C PRO A 24 -14.17 -36.59 31.90
N ARG A 25 -14.59 -36.49 30.62
CA ARG A 25 -15.55 -37.31 29.82
C ARG A 25 -17.05 -36.94 29.93
N ALA A 26 -17.71 -36.48 28.86
CA ALA A 26 -18.15 -37.12 27.58
C ALA A 26 -19.57 -37.76 27.73
N THR A 27 -20.50 -37.81 26.76
CA THR A 27 -20.44 -37.74 25.27
C THR A 27 -21.84 -37.52 24.65
N GLY A 28 -21.92 -37.10 23.38
CA GLY A 28 -23.05 -37.36 22.43
C GLY A 28 -24.06 -36.22 22.19
N LEU A 29 -24.84 -36.17 21.10
CA LEU A 29 -24.78 -36.70 19.72
C LEU A 29 -26.12 -36.32 18.99
N ARG A 30 -26.06 -35.97 17.69
CA ARG A 30 -27.14 -35.90 16.67
C ARG A 30 -28.17 -34.74 16.64
N GLY A 31 -28.43 -34.27 15.42
CA GLY A 31 -29.58 -33.44 15.01
C GLY A 31 -29.32 -32.78 13.65
N ALA A 32 -30.16 -33.00 12.63
CA ALA A 32 -29.96 -32.47 11.26
C ALA A 32 -31.30 -32.08 10.61
N CYS A 33 -31.32 -31.02 9.79
CA CYS A 33 -32.30 -30.77 8.72
C CYS A 33 -31.88 -29.59 7.81
N ALA A 34 -32.49 -29.47 6.61
CA ALA A 34 -32.07 -28.62 5.49
C ALA A 34 -33.08 -27.46 5.19
N PRO A 35 -32.82 -26.54 4.23
CA PRO A 35 -33.50 -25.22 4.08
C PRO A 35 -34.78 -25.27 3.20
N PRO A 36 -35.48 -24.13 2.93
CA PRO A 36 -35.32 -23.49 1.60
C PRO A 36 -35.69 -21.97 1.43
N THR A 37 -35.50 -21.48 0.19
CA THR A 37 -36.25 -20.40 -0.55
C THR A 37 -35.96 -18.88 -0.40
N ARG A 38 -35.11 -18.37 -1.32
CA ARG A 38 -35.33 -17.32 -2.34
C ARG A 38 -36.51 -16.31 -2.17
N ARG A 39 -36.20 -15.00 -2.25
CA ARG A 39 -36.98 -14.01 -3.04
C ARG A 39 -36.11 -12.83 -3.52
N LEU A 40 -36.11 -12.58 -4.83
CA LEU A 40 -35.70 -11.31 -5.44
C LEU A 40 -36.83 -10.29 -5.32
N ARG A 41 -36.50 -9.01 -5.09
CA ARG A 41 -37.30 -7.87 -5.54
C ARG A 41 -36.38 -6.77 -6.01
N CYS A 42 -36.61 -6.31 -7.24
CA CYS A 42 -36.11 -5.06 -7.77
C CYS A 42 -37.32 -4.11 -7.90
N SER A 43 -37.16 -2.85 -7.49
CA SER A 43 -38.12 -1.79 -7.77
C SER A 43 -37.40 -0.45 -7.68
N ALA A 44 -37.28 0.24 -8.80
CA ALA A 44 -36.63 1.54 -8.89
C ALA A 44 -37.54 2.67 -8.39
N SER A 45 -36.94 3.75 -7.90
CA SER A 45 -37.47 5.10 -8.09
C SER A 45 -36.33 6.10 -8.14
N ALA A 46 -36.42 7.06 -9.05
CA ALA A 46 -35.36 8.03 -9.30
C ALA A 46 -35.53 9.28 -8.43
N ALA A 47 -34.41 9.82 -7.96
CA ALA A 47 -34.33 11.20 -7.49
C ALA A 47 -33.12 11.85 -8.17
N VAL A 48 -33.37 12.84 -9.02
CA VAL A 48 -32.33 13.64 -9.67
C VAL A 48 -32.00 14.80 -8.74
N ALA A 49 -30.79 14.78 -8.18
CA ALA A 49 -30.17 15.92 -7.53
C ALA A 49 -28.77 16.09 -8.09
N GLY A 50 -28.41 17.31 -8.50
CA GLY A 50 -27.14 17.57 -9.16
C GLY A 50 -25.95 17.30 -8.23
N ALA A 51 -25.09 16.37 -8.61
CA ALA A 51 -23.77 16.20 -8.02
C ALA A 51 -22.74 16.85 -8.93
N SER A 52 -21.97 17.79 -8.39
CA SER A 52 -20.73 18.27 -8.99
C SER A 52 -19.83 17.08 -9.31
N THR A 53 -19.21 17.06 -10.48
CA THR A 53 -18.28 15.99 -10.88
C THR A 53 -16.95 16.13 -10.14
N GLU A 54 -16.96 15.86 -8.83
CA GLU A 54 -15.72 15.53 -8.13
C GLU A 54 -15.17 14.24 -8.75
N MET A 55 -13.89 14.26 -9.14
CA MET A 55 -13.24 13.07 -9.66
C MET A 55 -13.21 12.02 -8.55
N ALA A 56 -13.90 10.91 -8.75
CA ALA A 56 -13.81 9.76 -7.87
C ALA A 56 -12.40 9.18 -7.97
N ASP A 57 -11.52 9.65 -7.08
CA ASP A 57 -10.13 9.21 -6.89
C ASP A 57 -10.14 7.83 -6.20
N ALA A 58 -10.84 6.87 -6.82
CA ALA A 58 -10.86 5.48 -6.38
C ALA A 58 -9.41 4.98 -6.44
N PRO A 59 -8.84 4.48 -5.32
CA PRO A 59 -7.48 3.99 -5.33
C PRO A 59 -7.39 2.89 -6.36
N LEU A 60 -6.60 3.12 -7.42
CA LEU A 60 -6.37 2.09 -8.43
C LEU A 60 -5.77 0.88 -7.69
N ASP A 61 -6.49 -0.24 -7.71
CA ASP A 61 -6.21 -1.42 -6.87
C ASP A 61 -5.21 -2.37 -7.53
N TRP A 62 -4.13 -1.79 -8.03
CA TRP A 62 -3.16 -2.50 -8.85
C TRP A 62 -1.97 -3.02 -8.05
N ALA A 63 -1.73 -2.47 -6.85
CA ALA A 63 -0.63 -2.88 -5.99
C ALA A 63 -0.81 -4.32 -5.50
N GLU A 64 -2.01 -4.67 -5.02
CA GLU A 64 -2.34 -6.03 -4.57
C GLU A 64 -2.23 -7.03 -5.74
N ARG A 65 -2.86 -6.74 -6.88
CA ARG A 65 -2.75 -7.55 -8.11
C ARG A 65 -1.31 -7.76 -8.59
N SER A 66 -0.48 -6.73 -8.54
CA SER A 66 0.92 -6.82 -8.99
C SER A 66 1.76 -7.69 -8.05
N LEU A 67 1.40 -7.78 -6.77
CA LEU A 67 1.99 -8.72 -5.81
C LEU A 67 1.52 -10.15 -6.06
N GLU A 68 0.25 -10.37 -6.40
CA GLU A 68 -0.25 -11.69 -6.81
C GLU A 68 0.47 -12.21 -8.06
N GLU A 69 0.62 -11.37 -9.09
CA GLU A 69 1.38 -11.70 -10.30
C GLU A 69 2.85 -12.04 -9.96
N LEU A 70 3.50 -11.29 -9.07
CA LEU A 70 4.88 -11.55 -8.61
C LEU A 70 5.02 -12.89 -7.89
N HIS A 71 4.13 -13.20 -6.93
CA HIS A 71 4.15 -14.48 -6.21
C HIS A 71 3.90 -15.70 -7.12
N SER A 72 3.30 -15.50 -8.29
CA SER A 72 3.05 -16.57 -9.25
C SER A 72 4.27 -16.95 -10.10
N LEU A 73 5.39 -16.20 -10.01
CA LEU A 73 6.58 -16.43 -10.82
C LEU A 73 7.33 -17.71 -10.39
N PRO A 74 7.57 -18.67 -11.30
CA PRO A 74 8.06 -20.01 -10.96
C PRO A 74 9.53 -20.11 -10.53
N ASP A 75 10.29 -19.00 -10.55
CA ASP A 75 11.74 -18.96 -10.26
C ASP A 75 12.13 -17.83 -9.28
N HIS A 76 11.16 -17.29 -8.53
CA HIS A 76 11.38 -16.16 -7.60
C HIS A 76 12.44 -16.47 -6.53
N ASP A 77 12.41 -17.68 -5.95
CA ASP A 77 13.39 -18.08 -4.93
C ASP A 77 14.83 -18.10 -5.48
N THR A 78 15.04 -18.58 -6.70
CA THR A 78 16.35 -18.59 -7.37
C THR A 78 16.84 -17.17 -7.64
N PHE A 79 15.95 -16.29 -8.11
CA PHE A 79 16.24 -14.87 -8.28
C PHE A 79 16.65 -14.22 -6.95
N CYS A 80 15.89 -14.42 -5.88
CA CYS A 80 16.19 -13.87 -4.55
C CYS A 80 17.50 -14.38 -3.94
N LEU A 81 17.94 -15.60 -4.28
CA LEU A 81 19.25 -16.14 -3.88
C LEU A 81 20.42 -15.53 -4.68
N MET A 82 20.18 -15.07 -5.91
CA MET A 82 21.19 -14.47 -6.79
C MET A 82 21.14 -12.93 -6.84
N ALA A 83 20.16 -12.30 -6.19
CA ALA A 83 19.97 -10.87 -6.14
C ALA A 83 21.19 -10.14 -5.53
N LEU A 84 21.74 -9.17 -6.26
CA LEU A 84 22.87 -8.34 -5.81
C LEU A 84 22.49 -7.43 -4.63
N SER A 85 21.27 -6.90 -4.66
CA SER A 85 20.70 -6.09 -3.60
C SER A 85 19.93 -6.99 -2.63
N PRO A 86 20.14 -6.85 -1.31
CA PRO A 86 19.41 -7.65 -0.33
C PRO A 86 17.93 -7.24 -0.22
N LEU A 87 17.53 -6.08 -0.76
CA LEU A 87 16.13 -5.65 -0.81
C LEU A 87 15.31 -6.56 -1.73
N ASP A 88 15.88 -6.94 -2.87
CA ASP A 88 15.24 -7.76 -3.91
C ASP A 88 15.40 -9.28 -3.65
N GLY A 89 15.98 -9.65 -2.50
CA GLY A 89 16.27 -11.03 -2.11
C GLY A 89 16.01 -11.29 -0.64
N ARG A 90 17.06 -11.24 0.20
CA ARG A 90 17.00 -11.57 1.64
C ARG A 90 15.86 -10.86 2.41
N TYR A 91 15.55 -9.63 2.03
CA TYR A 91 14.55 -8.76 2.66
C TYR A 91 13.28 -8.55 1.83
N ASP A 92 13.14 -9.22 0.67
CA ASP A 92 11.98 -9.11 -0.23
C ASP A 92 10.64 -9.16 0.52
N ARG A 93 10.45 -10.17 1.37
CA ARG A 93 9.25 -10.33 2.21
C ARG A 93 8.85 -9.12 3.08
N PHE A 94 9.76 -8.18 3.33
CA PHE A 94 9.52 -6.95 4.10
C PHE A 94 9.33 -5.69 3.23
N VAL A 95 9.74 -5.74 1.95
CA VAL A 95 9.74 -4.57 1.04
C VAL A 95 9.00 -4.81 -0.27
N LYS A 96 8.52 -6.03 -0.55
CA LYS A 96 7.82 -6.40 -1.79
C LYS A 96 6.63 -5.48 -2.09
N GLU A 97 5.92 -5.00 -1.06
CA GLU A 97 4.81 -4.05 -1.19
C GLU A 97 5.22 -2.71 -1.82
N LEU A 98 6.52 -2.39 -1.82
CA LEU A 98 7.09 -1.23 -2.52
C LEU A 98 7.37 -1.51 -4.01
N MET A 99 7.50 -2.78 -4.43
CA MET A 99 7.81 -3.16 -5.82
C MET A 99 6.79 -2.68 -6.85
N PRO A 100 5.45 -2.71 -6.61
CA PRO A 100 4.51 -2.11 -7.53
C PRO A 100 4.86 -0.65 -7.84
N PHE A 101 5.29 0.14 -6.85
CA PHE A 101 5.52 1.58 -6.99
C PHE A 101 6.91 1.93 -7.53
N PHE A 102 7.97 1.26 -7.05
CA PHE A 102 9.37 1.68 -7.26
C PHE A 102 10.20 0.75 -8.15
N SER A 103 9.60 -0.30 -8.72
CA SER A 103 10.26 -1.12 -9.75
C SER A 103 10.16 -0.51 -11.15
N GLU A 104 10.91 -1.08 -12.09
CA GLU A 104 10.79 -0.81 -13.52
C GLU A 104 9.36 -1.03 -14.05
N PHE A 105 8.65 -2.05 -13.53
CA PHE A 105 7.23 -2.27 -13.83
C PHE A 105 6.37 -1.09 -13.38
N GLY A 106 6.59 -0.59 -12.17
CA GLY A 106 5.91 0.58 -11.64
C GLY A 106 6.15 1.83 -12.49
N LEU A 107 7.42 2.10 -12.84
CA LEU A 107 7.80 3.22 -13.69
C LEU A 107 7.09 3.15 -15.07
N ILE A 108 7.10 2.00 -15.73
CA ILE A 108 6.41 1.81 -17.02
C ILE A 108 4.90 1.99 -16.86
N ARG A 109 4.30 1.43 -15.80
CA ARG A 109 2.86 1.55 -15.50
C ARG A 109 2.45 3.01 -15.34
N TYR A 110 3.22 3.80 -14.60
CA TYR A 110 2.93 5.23 -14.42
C TYR A 110 3.10 6.02 -15.71
N ARG A 111 4.14 5.75 -16.51
CA ARG A 111 4.32 6.38 -17.83
C ARG A 111 3.12 6.10 -18.75
N VAL A 112 2.66 4.85 -18.81
CA VAL A 112 1.43 4.44 -19.53
C VAL A 112 0.21 5.20 -19.03
N LEU A 113 0.02 5.32 -17.71
CA LEU A 113 -1.06 6.10 -17.11
C LEU A 113 -1.02 7.56 -17.53
N ILE A 114 0.14 8.20 -17.45
CA ILE A 114 0.31 9.64 -17.73
C ILE A 114 0.08 9.93 -19.21
N GLU A 115 0.66 9.15 -20.13
CA GLU A 115 0.45 9.27 -21.58
C GLU A 115 -1.03 9.15 -21.96
N ILE A 116 -1.74 8.16 -21.39
CA ILE A 116 -3.18 8.00 -21.64
C ILE A 116 -3.98 9.16 -21.06
N LYS A 117 -3.68 9.60 -19.82
CA LYS A 117 -4.37 10.75 -19.21
C LYS A 117 -4.07 12.05 -19.96
N TRP A 118 -2.89 12.19 -20.55
CA TRP A 118 -2.52 13.32 -21.40
C TRP A 118 -3.33 13.34 -22.70
N LEU A 119 -3.37 12.23 -23.45
CA LEU A 119 -4.19 12.15 -24.68
C LEU A 119 -5.68 12.37 -24.39
N LEU A 120 -6.20 11.81 -23.29
CA LEU A 120 -7.56 12.08 -22.81
C LEU A 120 -7.74 13.58 -22.51
N LYS A 121 -6.76 14.25 -21.91
CA LYS A 121 -6.82 15.68 -21.61
C LYS A 121 -6.79 16.54 -22.87
N LEU A 122 -5.96 16.20 -23.86
CA LEU A 122 -5.95 16.87 -25.18
C LEU A 122 -7.33 16.84 -25.83
N SER A 123 -8.01 15.68 -25.80
CA SER A 123 -9.38 15.53 -26.34
C SER A 123 -10.47 16.37 -25.64
N GLN A 124 -10.16 16.94 -24.48
CA GLN A 124 -11.08 17.78 -23.69
C GLN A 124 -10.84 19.28 -23.90
N ILE A 125 -9.88 19.68 -24.74
CA ILE A 125 -9.53 21.07 -25.01
C ILE A 125 -10.15 21.46 -26.38
N PRO A 126 -11.25 22.25 -26.41
CA PRO A 126 -11.96 22.55 -27.66
C PRO A 126 -11.11 23.25 -28.73
N GLU A 127 -10.04 23.93 -28.31
CA GLU A 127 -9.10 24.62 -29.18
C GLU A 127 -8.18 23.66 -29.98
N ILE A 128 -8.02 22.40 -29.54
CA ILE A 128 -7.19 21.39 -30.22
C ILE A 128 -8.08 20.57 -31.17
N THR A 129 -8.39 21.16 -32.33
CA THR A 129 -9.34 20.58 -33.30
C THR A 129 -8.91 19.23 -33.88
N GLU A 130 -7.61 18.96 -33.87
CA GLU A 130 -6.95 17.76 -34.36
C GLU A 130 -7.20 16.55 -33.45
N VAL A 131 -7.50 16.78 -32.16
CA VAL A 131 -7.83 15.74 -31.18
C VAL A 131 -9.27 15.96 -30.71
N PRO A 132 -10.28 15.53 -31.49
CA PRO A 132 -11.67 15.72 -31.10
C PRO A 132 -12.01 14.92 -29.83
N GLN A 133 -13.05 15.36 -29.13
CA GLN A 133 -13.54 14.68 -27.92
C GLN A 133 -13.91 13.22 -28.22
N PHE A 134 -13.24 12.29 -27.54
CA PHE A 134 -13.45 10.85 -27.69
C PHE A 134 -14.86 10.40 -27.28
N SER A 135 -15.39 9.40 -27.97
CA SER A 135 -16.57 8.66 -27.55
C SER A 135 -16.41 8.02 -26.16
N LYS A 136 -17.52 7.60 -25.55
CA LYS A 136 -17.45 6.89 -24.25
C LYS A 136 -16.72 5.57 -24.41
N GLU A 137 -16.88 4.93 -25.56
CA GLU A 137 -16.28 3.66 -25.95
C GLU A 137 -14.75 3.80 -26.07
N ALA A 138 -14.25 4.85 -26.72
CA ALA A 138 -12.82 5.16 -26.79
C ALA A 138 -12.24 5.54 -25.41
N GLN A 139 -12.95 6.35 -24.62
CA GLN A 139 -12.54 6.66 -23.23
C GLN A 139 -12.50 5.39 -22.35
N SER A 140 -13.47 4.49 -22.49
CA SER A 140 -13.49 3.21 -21.76
C SER A 140 -12.33 2.31 -22.16
N LEU A 141 -11.97 2.23 -23.44
CA LEU A 141 -10.79 1.47 -23.89
C LEU A 141 -9.50 2.01 -23.26
N LEU A 142 -9.32 3.34 -23.27
CA LEU A 142 -8.15 4.00 -22.70
C LEU A 142 -8.04 3.78 -21.18
N ASN A 143 -9.13 3.94 -20.43
CA ASN A 143 -9.12 3.64 -18.99
C ASN A 143 -8.91 2.14 -18.71
N ALA A 144 -9.47 1.24 -19.54
CA ALA A 144 -9.27 -0.19 -19.41
C ALA A 144 -7.79 -0.60 -19.60
N ILE A 145 -7.00 0.11 -20.41
CA ILE A 145 -5.54 -0.12 -20.50
C ILE A 145 -4.86 0.26 -19.17
N ILE A 146 -5.22 1.38 -18.54
CA ILE A 146 -4.66 1.80 -17.25
C ILE A 146 -5.01 0.80 -16.14
N GLU A 147 -6.27 0.39 -16.07
CA GLU A 147 -6.80 -0.50 -15.04
C GLU A 147 -6.20 -1.91 -15.19
N ASN A 148 -6.22 -2.48 -16.39
CA ASN A 148 -5.86 -3.87 -16.62
C ASN A 148 -4.36 -4.11 -16.86
N PHE A 149 -3.53 -3.06 -16.98
CA PHE A 149 -2.08 -3.17 -17.19
C PHE A 149 -1.44 -4.23 -16.28
N CYS A 150 -0.71 -5.17 -16.87
CA CYS A 150 -0.12 -6.35 -16.20
C CYS A 150 1.36 -6.53 -16.55
N ILE A 151 2.03 -7.50 -15.92
CA ILE A 151 3.46 -7.78 -16.16
C ILE A 151 3.75 -8.09 -17.65
N ASP A 152 2.82 -8.70 -18.39
CA ASP A 152 3.02 -9.02 -19.81
C ASP A 152 2.95 -7.78 -20.73
N ASP A 153 2.14 -6.77 -20.40
CA ASP A 153 2.18 -5.47 -21.08
C ASP A 153 3.54 -4.78 -20.84
N ALA A 154 4.07 -4.82 -19.61
CA ALA A 154 5.39 -4.28 -19.31
C ALA A 154 6.52 -5.02 -20.07
N LYS A 155 6.42 -6.35 -20.20
CA LYS A 155 7.34 -7.13 -21.07
C LYS A 155 7.22 -6.71 -22.54
N GLU A 156 6.04 -6.32 -23.03
CA GLU A 156 5.86 -5.80 -24.38
C GLU A 156 6.57 -4.45 -24.57
N VAL A 157 6.41 -3.52 -23.63
CA VAL A 157 7.17 -2.25 -23.61
C VAL A 157 8.68 -2.52 -23.64
N LYS A 158 9.22 -3.41 -22.79
CA LYS A 158 10.65 -3.77 -22.81
C LYS A 158 11.10 -4.49 -24.10
N LYS A 159 10.20 -5.14 -24.87
CA LYS A 159 10.54 -5.68 -26.21
C LYS A 159 10.68 -4.56 -27.23
N ILE A 160 9.80 -3.57 -27.20
CA ILE A 160 9.84 -2.39 -28.08
C ILE A 160 11.08 -1.54 -27.75
N GLU A 161 11.40 -1.37 -26.48
CA GLU A 161 12.57 -0.62 -26.01
C GLU A 161 13.90 -1.17 -26.55
N LYS A 162 14.02 -2.50 -26.70
CA LYS A 162 15.21 -3.12 -27.33
C LYS A 162 15.42 -2.70 -28.79
N VAL A 163 14.38 -2.17 -29.46
CA VAL A 163 14.44 -1.66 -30.83
C VAL A 163 14.60 -0.14 -30.84
N THR A 164 13.89 0.59 -29.97
CA THR A 164 13.96 2.06 -29.92
C THR A 164 15.20 2.59 -29.19
N ASN A 165 15.79 1.78 -28.30
CA ASN A 165 16.79 2.18 -27.32
C ASN A 165 16.38 3.42 -26.49
N HIS A 166 15.07 3.59 -26.28
CA HIS A 166 14.48 4.68 -25.50
C HIS A 166 13.15 4.23 -24.89
N ASP A 167 13.07 4.30 -23.57
CA ASP A 167 11.99 3.87 -22.69
C ASP A 167 10.64 4.60 -22.90
N VAL A 168 10.61 5.95 -22.82
CA VAL A 168 9.39 6.74 -23.04
C VAL A 168 8.86 6.54 -24.47
N LYS A 169 9.76 6.49 -25.46
CA LYS A 169 9.38 6.19 -26.85
C LYS A 169 8.80 4.77 -27.00
N ALA A 170 9.27 3.80 -26.22
CA ALA A 170 8.71 2.45 -26.21
C ALA A 170 7.28 2.41 -25.66
N VAL A 171 6.96 3.25 -24.66
CA VAL A 171 5.59 3.42 -24.15
C VAL A 171 4.67 4.02 -25.21
N GLU A 172 5.11 5.04 -25.96
CA GLU A 172 4.34 5.62 -27.07
C GLU A 172 4.01 4.55 -28.13
N TYR A 173 5.00 3.77 -28.57
CA TYR A 173 4.79 2.70 -29.55
C TYR A 173 3.88 1.58 -29.02
N PHE A 174 3.99 1.21 -27.74
CA PHE A 174 3.08 0.27 -27.08
C PHE A 174 1.63 0.78 -27.15
N LEU A 175 1.39 2.04 -26.79
CA LEU A 175 0.05 2.63 -26.81
C LEU A 175 -0.53 2.72 -28.23
N LYS A 176 0.29 3.09 -29.22
CA LYS A 176 -0.07 3.08 -30.65
C LYS A 176 -0.51 1.68 -31.11
N GLN A 177 0.23 0.63 -30.73
CA GLN A 177 -0.12 -0.76 -31.04
C GLN A 177 -1.41 -1.18 -30.32
N ARG A 178 -1.51 -0.94 -29.01
CA ARG A 178 -2.65 -1.35 -28.16
C ARG A 178 -3.97 -0.69 -28.58
N CYS A 179 -3.93 0.54 -29.07
CA CYS A 179 -5.11 1.30 -29.49
C CYS A 179 -5.46 1.19 -30.99
N SER A 180 -4.64 0.50 -31.78
CA SER A 180 -4.77 0.43 -33.26
C SER A 180 -6.12 -0.11 -33.77
N SER A 181 -6.83 -0.89 -32.96
CA SER A 181 -8.16 -1.43 -33.27
C SER A 181 -9.30 -0.42 -33.12
N ASN A 182 -9.08 0.71 -32.45
CA ASN A 182 -10.08 1.75 -32.27
C ASN A 182 -9.90 2.87 -33.33
N PRO A 183 -10.85 3.09 -34.26
CA PRO A 183 -10.69 4.05 -35.35
C PRO A 183 -10.65 5.53 -34.92
N GLU A 184 -11.10 5.88 -33.72
CA GLU A 184 -10.99 7.26 -33.20
C GLU A 184 -9.56 7.51 -32.71
N ILE A 185 -9.06 6.63 -31.84
CA ILE A 185 -7.73 6.77 -31.25
C ILE A 185 -6.64 6.55 -32.31
N ALA A 186 -6.82 5.62 -33.24
CA ALA A 186 -5.85 5.35 -34.31
C ALA A 186 -5.59 6.59 -35.19
N LYS A 187 -6.60 7.43 -35.47
CA LYS A 187 -6.45 8.68 -36.24
C LYS A 187 -5.58 9.73 -35.55
N VAL A 188 -5.61 9.75 -34.22
CA VAL A 188 -4.86 10.70 -33.38
C VAL A 188 -3.72 10.01 -32.64
N SER A 189 -3.28 8.84 -33.12
CA SER A 189 -2.25 8.03 -32.46
C SER A 189 -0.88 8.73 -32.43
N GLU A 190 -0.62 9.64 -33.37
CA GLU A 190 0.56 10.53 -33.35
C GLU A 190 0.47 11.66 -32.30
N PHE A 191 -0.64 11.77 -31.55
CA PHE A 191 -0.78 12.71 -30.42
C PHE A 191 -0.45 12.12 -29.05
N PHE A 192 -0.11 10.82 -28.95
CA PHE A 192 0.64 10.33 -27.78
C PHE A 192 1.97 11.11 -27.67
N HIS A 193 2.36 11.49 -26.46
CA HIS A 193 3.51 12.37 -26.18
C HIS A 193 3.46 13.78 -26.82
N PHE A 194 2.31 14.24 -27.36
CA PHE A 194 2.26 15.53 -28.07
C PHE A 194 2.59 16.72 -27.17
N GLY A 195 3.56 17.53 -27.58
CA GLY A 195 4.00 18.72 -26.84
C GLY A 195 4.78 18.43 -25.56
N CYS A 196 5.00 17.15 -25.22
CA CYS A 196 5.76 16.73 -24.05
C CYS A 196 7.25 16.57 -24.38
N THR A 197 8.05 16.67 -23.33
CA THR A 197 9.38 16.09 -23.24
C THR A 197 9.31 14.77 -22.46
N SER A 198 10.35 13.94 -22.54
CA SER A 198 10.45 12.74 -21.70
C SER A 198 10.37 13.06 -20.20
N GLU A 199 10.84 14.24 -19.78
CA GLU A 199 10.87 14.62 -18.37
C GLU A 199 9.49 15.00 -17.81
N ASP A 200 8.57 15.51 -18.64
CA ASP A 200 7.18 15.76 -18.24
C ASP A 200 6.44 14.46 -17.87
N ILE A 201 6.85 13.34 -18.47
CA ILE A 201 6.31 12.01 -18.12
C ILE A 201 7.07 11.42 -16.93
N ASN A 202 8.40 11.57 -16.89
CA ASN A 202 9.24 11.02 -15.81
C ASN A 202 8.95 11.67 -14.46
N ASN A 203 8.93 12.99 -14.39
CA ASN A 203 8.75 13.71 -13.12
C ASN A 203 7.38 13.41 -12.49
N LEU A 204 6.32 13.32 -13.29
CA LEU A 204 4.99 12.91 -12.88
C LEU A 204 4.97 11.43 -12.47
N SER A 205 5.70 10.55 -13.19
CA SER A 205 5.79 9.13 -12.83
C SER A 205 6.43 8.93 -11.46
N HIS A 206 7.55 9.63 -11.20
CA HIS A 206 8.23 9.60 -9.91
C HIS A 206 7.42 10.26 -8.80
N ALA A 207 6.70 11.35 -9.09
CA ALA A 207 5.80 12.00 -8.13
C ALA A 207 4.63 11.10 -7.73
N LEU A 208 4.02 10.38 -8.67
CA LEU A 208 2.97 9.39 -8.39
C LEU A 208 3.53 8.18 -7.62
N ALA A 209 4.66 7.62 -8.04
CA ALA A 209 5.34 6.53 -7.33
C ALA A 209 5.63 6.90 -5.86
N LEU A 210 6.18 8.09 -5.62
CA LEU A 210 6.44 8.58 -4.28
C LEU A 210 5.14 8.80 -3.49
N LYS A 211 4.13 9.48 -4.07
CA LYS A 211 2.84 9.73 -3.43
C LYS A 211 2.15 8.43 -3.02
N GLU A 212 2.02 7.46 -3.93
CA GLU A 212 1.32 6.21 -3.63
C GLU A 212 2.14 5.29 -2.73
N GLY A 213 3.43 5.09 -3.01
CA GLY A 213 4.28 4.21 -2.20
C GLY A 213 4.46 4.69 -0.76
N VAL A 214 4.59 6.01 -0.54
CA VAL A 214 4.62 6.58 0.81
C VAL A 214 3.26 6.38 1.50
N ASN A 215 2.15 6.79 0.87
CA ASN A 215 0.84 6.79 1.53
C ASN A 215 0.25 5.39 1.74
N LYS A 216 0.50 4.43 0.83
CA LYS A 216 -0.05 3.07 0.89
C LYS A 216 0.81 2.10 1.71
N VAL A 217 2.13 2.30 1.81
CA VAL A 217 3.05 1.34 2.45
C VAL A 217 3.83 1.98 3.60
N MET A 218 4.60 3.04 3.32
CA MET A 218 5.54 3.58 4.32
C MET A 218 4.82 4.26 5.50
N PHE A 219 3.79 5.05 5.22
CA PHE A 219 3.08 5.83 6.23
C PHE A 219 2.27 4.96 7.20
N PRO A 220 1.53 3.91 6.75
CA PRO A 220 0.94 2.91 7.65
C PRO A 220 1.98 2.25 8.58
N ALA A 221 3.14 1.83 8.03
CA ALA A 221 4.20 1.23 8.84
C ALA A 221 4.80 2.19 9.88
N MET A 222 4.94 3.48 9.56
CA MET A 222 5.34 4.52 10.51
C MET A 222 4.31 4.70 11.62
N ILE A 223 3.01 4.72 11.28
CA ILE A 223 1.91 4.82 12.26
C ILE A 223 1.92 3.60 13.20
N ASP A 224 2.12 2.39 12.67
CA ASP A 224 2.19 1.17 13.50
C ASP A 224 3.41 1.15 14.44
N LEU A 225 4.56 1.67 14.00
CA LEU A 225 5.70 1.90 14.88
C LEU A 225 5.37 2.91 15.99
N CYS A 226 4.72 4.03 15.66
CA CYS A 226 4.27 5.01 16.65
C CYS A 226 3.28 4.40 17.66
N ARG A 227 2.29 3.62 17.19
CA ARG A 227 1.35 2.87 18.06
C ARG A 227 2.08 1.90 18.98
N ALA A 228 3.06 1.14 18.47
CA ALA A 228 3.87 0.21 19.26
C ALA A 228 4.67 0.93 20.36
N MET A 229 5.31 2.06 20.02
CA MET A 229 6.04 2.89 20.99
C MET A 229 5.11 3.47 22.06
N CYS A 230 3.96 4.03 21.69
CA CYS A 230 2.96 4.56 22.63
C CYS A 230 2.40 3.46 23.54
N SER A 231 2.17 2.26 23.01
CA SER A 231 1.72 1.10 23.77
C SER A 231 2.76 0.66 24.81
N LEU A 232 4.04 0.54 24.41
CA LEU A 232 5.14 0.24 25.33
C LEU A 232 5.29 1.31 26.42
N ALA A 233 5.24 2.60 26.06
CA ALA A 233 5.33 3.70 27.01
C ALA A 233 4.17 3.70 28.02
N THR A 234 2.95 3.39 27.56
CA THR A 234 1.76 3.31 28.43
C THR A 234 1.82 2.12 29.37
N GLN A 235 2.13 0.92 28.84
CA GLN A 235 2.23 -0.31 29.62
C GLN A 235 3.30 -0.23 30.72
N ASN A 236 4.43 0.41 30.43
CA ASN A 236 5.56 0.50 31.37
C ASN A 236 5.53 1.76 32.26
N SER A 237 4.49 2.60 32.14
CA SER A 237 4.42 3.89 32.84
C SER A 237 4.44 3.82 34.37
N GLY A 238 4.08 2.67 34.95
CA GLY A 238 4.10 2.45 36.41
C GLY A 238 5.46 1.98 36.96
N TYR A 239 6.47 1.73 36.13
CA TYR A 239 7.77 1.21 36.58
C TYR A 239 8.83 2.32 36.69
N PRO A 240 9.31 2.67 37.90
CA PRO A 240 10.40 3.62 38.05
C PRO A 240 11.70 3.05 37.48
N MET A 241 12.36 3.80 36.61
CA MET A 241 13.68 3.48 36.09
C MET A 241 14.72 4.51 36.55
N LEU A 242 15.92 4.01 36.85
CA LEU A 242 17.09 4.84 37.17
C LEU A 242 17.60 5.56 35.91
N ALA A 243 17.56 6.89 35.91
CA ALA A 243 18.11 7.68 34.80
C ALA A 243 19.62 7.44 34.64
N ARG A 244 20.06 7.38 33.38
CA ARG A 244 21.48 7.43 33.01
C ARG A 244 21.75 8.64 32.13
N THR A 245 22.65 9.52 32.56
CA THR A 245 23.18 10.65 31.78
C THR A 245 24.67 10.45 31.61
N HIS A 246 25.17 10.47 30.37
CA HIS A 246 26.57 10.10 30.06
C HIS A 246 26.99 8.73 30.65
N GLY A 247 26.04 7.78 30.74
CA GLY A 247 26.22 6.45 31.34
C GLY A 247 26.13 6.38 32.87
N GLN A 248 26.32 7.52 33.57
CA GLN A 248 26.28 7.61 35.03
C GLN A 248 24.86 7.72 35.59
N HIS A 249 24.65 7.23 36.81
CA HIS A 249 23.36 7.29 37.51
C HIS A 249 22.97 8.74 37.83
N HIS A 250 21.73 9.12 37.54
CA HIS A 250 21.18 10.44 37.83
C HIS A 250 19.95 10.33 38.74
N GLN A 251 19.76 11.30 39.64
CA GLN A 251 18.78 11.23 40.73
C GLN A 251 17.31 11.34 40.27
N GLN A 252 17.05 11.76 39.03
CA GLN A 252 15.70 11.78 38.47
C GLN A 252 15.20 10.36 38.16
N LEU A 253 14.17 9.91 38.87
CA LEU A 253 13.41 8.72 38.49
C LEU A 253 12.52 9.03 37.27
N TRP A 254 12.46 8.10 36.32
CA TRP A 254 11.79 8.28 35.01
C TRP A 254 10.25 8.18 35.02
N GLU A 255 9.58 8.52 36.13
CA GLU A 255 8.18 8.14 36.36
C GLU A 255 7.10 8.81 35.47
N ARG A 256 7.40 9.91 34.75
CA ARG A 256 6.38 10.58 33.89
C ARG A 256 6.85 11.15 32.54
N ARG A 257 8.15 11.25 32.26
CA ARG A 257 8.63 12.13 31.17
C ARG A 257 8.45 11.58 29.74
N TRP A 258 8.27 10.27 29.57
CA TRP A 258 7.87 9.68 28.28
C TRP A 258 6.41 9.98 27.90
N GLN A 259 5.55 10.37 28.84
CA GLN A 259 4.11 10.62 28.60
C GLN A 259 3.85 11.96 27.89
N THR A 260 4.80 12.90 27.93
CA THR A 260 4.61 14.28 27.46
C THR A 260 5.03 14.55 26.01
N SER A 261 5.51 13.53 25.29
CA SER A 261 5.47 13.51 23.82
C SER A 261 4.01 13.29 23.41
N ARG A 262 3.19 14.35 23.46
CA ARG A 262 1.72 14.24 23.40
C ARG A 262 1.27 13.46 22.16
N PRO A 263 0.46 12.39 22.32
CA PRO A 263 -0.06 11.65 21.17
C PRO A 263 -0.98 12.52 20.29
N ASP A 264 -1.60 13.55 20.87
CA ASP A 264 -2.48 14.52 20.19
C ASP A 264 -1.80 15.37 19.09
N TYR A 265 -0.49 15.19 18.86
CA TYR A 265 0.32 15.89 17.85
C TYR A 265 0.93 14.95 16.79
N LEU A 266 0.54 13.67 16.77
CA LEU A 266 1.13 12.63 15.91
C LEU A 266 0.11 11.90 15.00
N ILE A 267 -1.05 12.52 14.74
CA ILE A 267 -2.05 12.08 13.76
C ILE A 267 -2.48 13.30 12.94
#